data_AF-A0A7T5R7X7-F1
#
_entry.id   AF-A0A7T5R7X7-F1
#
_cell.length_a   1.000
_cell.length_b   1.000
_cell.length_c   1.000
_cell.angle_alpha   90.00
_cell.angle_beta   90.00
_cell.angle_gamma   90.00
#
_symmetry.space_group_name_H-M   'P 1'
#
loop_
_entity.id
_entity.type
_entity.pdbx_description
1 polymer ?
#
loop_
_entity_poly.entity_id
_entity_poly.type
_entity_poly.pdbx_seq_one_letter_code
_entity_poly.pdbx_strand_id
1 'polypeptide(L)'
;MSLEIVFLYVMFIFLSIAFWEAYVEGPHGWAEKSYGWRIDLGIVELTAYHFWAWIVMIPLFLFLPLVIFGFDKSIFWFLVGCYFFGAVFEDFMWFIVNPKFPLRNFNSKKVKWHKWLRIGRLEIPLFYIIYLVISLFVFLVLV
;
A
#
# COMPACT_ATOMS: atom_id res chain seq x y z
N MET A 1 18.02 17.83 -3.24
CA MET A 1 17.71 16.68 -2.37
C MET A 1 17.81 15.44 -3.23
N SER A 2 18.49 14.40 -2.77
CA SER A 2 18.70 13.19 -3.58
C SER A 2 17.42 12.33 -3.59
N LEU A 3 17.23 11.51 -4.64
CA LEU A 3 16.03 10.66 -4.79
C LEU A 3 15.91 9.66 -3.64
N GLU A 4 17.03 9.21 -3.07
CA GLU A 4 17.07 8.29 -1.92
C GLU A 4 16.43 8.92 -0.68
N ILE A 5 16.68 10.21 -0.44
CA ILE A 5 16.06 10.93 0.67
C ILE A 5 14.55 11.03 0.45
N VAL A 6 14.11 11.31 -0.78
CA VAL A 6 12.68 11.35 -1.12
C VAL A 6 12.04 9.97 -0.94
N PHE A 7 12.70 8.90 -1.39
CA PHE A 7 12.24 7.53 -1.19
C PHE A 7 12.04 7.22 0.29
N LEU A 8 13.06 7.43 1.12
CA LEU A 8 12.99 7.18 2.55
C LEU A 8 11.89 8.00 3.21
N TYR A 9 11.76 9.27 2.84
CA TYR A 9 10.70 10.15 3.34
C TYR A 9 9.30 9.60 2.99
N VAL A 10 9.09 9.18 1.74
CA VAL A 10 7.84 8.54 1.31
C VAL A 10 7.59 7.22 2.05
N MET A 11 8.62 6.42 2.30
CA MET A 11 8.48 5.20 3.10
C MET A 11 8.10 5.48 4.55
N PHE A 12 8.59 6.56 5.16
CA PHE A 12 8.15 6.99 6.49
C PHE A 12 6.68 7.41 6.51
N ILE A 13 6.18 8.04 5.44
CA ILE A 13 4.75 8.34 5.29
C ILE A 13 3.94 7.05 5.29
N PHE A 14 4.32 6.07 4.47
CA PHE A 14 3.65 4.76 4.42
C PHE A 14 3.74 3.98 5.74
N LEU A 15 4.88 4.02 6.44
CA LEU A 15 5.00 3.46 7.78
C LEU A 15 4.01 4.12 8.75
N SER A 16 3.83 5.44 8.65
CA SER A 16 2.90 6.18 9.51
C SER A 16 1.44 5.81 9.22
N ILE A 17 1.12 5.57 7.94
CA ILE A 17 -0.19 5.06 7.51
C ILE A 17 -0.42 3.65 8.09
N ALA A 18 0.58 2.77 8.09
CA ALA A 18 0.46 1.43 8.68
C ALA A 18 0.11 1.48 10.19
N PHE A 19 0.69 2.41 10.94
CA PHE A 19 0.30 2.65 12.33
C PHE A 19 -1.15 3.14 12.43
N TRP A 20 -1.54 4.09 11.58
CA TRP A 20 -2.90 4.62 11.59
C TRP A 20 -3.93 3.53 11.28
N GLU A 21 -3.73 2.78 10.20
CA GLU A 21 -4.60 1.70 9.77
C GLU A 21 -4.68 0.60 10.85
N ALA A 22 -3.54 0.20 11.44
CA ALA A 22 -3.52 -0.76 12.54
C ALA A 22 -4.36 -0.32 13.75
N TYR A 23 -4.33 0.98 14.11
CA TYR A 23 -5.13 1.49 15.23
C TYR A 23 -6.62 1.59 14.91
N VAL A 24 -6.98 1.89 13.65
CA VAL A 24 -8.37 1.97 13.21
C VAL A 24 -8.99 0.58 13.07
N GLU A 25 -8.24 -0.38 12.52
CA GLU A 25 -8.75 -1.70 12.20
C GLU A 25 -8.66 -2.71 13.35
N GLY A 26 -7.62 -2.61 14.18
CA GLY A 26 -7.37 -3.59 15.23
C GLY A 26 -7.27 -5.02 14.66
N PRO A 27 -8.08 -5.99 15.12
CA PRO A 27 -8.01 -7.37 14.61
C PRO A 27 -8.72 -7.56 13.24
N HIS A 28 -9.36 -6.53 12.70
CA HIS A 28 -10.28 -6.60 11.56
C HIS A 28 -9.69 -5.94 10.31
N GLY A 29 -8.75 -6.63 9.66
CA GLY A 29 -8.07 -6.11 8.47
C GLY A 29 -9.01 -5.84 7.28
N TRP A 30 -8.52 -5.08 6.30
CA TRP A 30 -9.28 -4.67 5.10
C TRP A 30 -10.54 -3.86 5.43
N ALA A 31 -10.46 -3.05 6.47
CA ALA A 31 -11.51 -2.17 6.92
C ALA A 31 -12.84 -2.92 7.12
N GLU A 32 -12.80 -4.17 7.60
CA GLU A 32 -13.98 -5.06 7.71
C GLU A 32 -15.11 -4.40 8.53
N LYS A 33 -14.74 -3.59 9.53
CA LYS A 33 -15.68 -2.88 10.42
C LYS A 33 -15.81 -1.39 10.12
N SER A 34 -15.22 -0.87 9.04
CA SER A 34 -15.33 0.55 8.70
C SER A 34 -16.73 0.91 8.24
N TYR A 35 -17.16 2.14 8.57
CA TYR A 35 -18.37 2.75 8.04
C TYR A 35 -18.18 3.27 6.61
N GLY A 36 -19.24 3.21 5.80
CA GLY A 36 -19.26 3.73 4.44
C GLY A 36 -19.79 2.73 3.42
N TRP A 37 -19.74 3.11 2.16
CA TRP A 37 -20.14 2.25 1.05
C TRP A 37 -19.10 1.14 0.80
N ARG A 38 -19.57 0.04 0.19
CA ARG A 38 -18.76 -1.09 -0.26
C ARG A 38 -19.19 -1.43 -1.69
N ILE A 39 -18.22 -1.52 -2.60
CA ILE A 39 -18.45 -1.86 -4.01
C ILE A 39 -17.72 -3.17 -4.28
N ASP A 40 -18.47 -4.21 -4.62
CA ASP A 40 -17.90 -5.49 -5.03
C ASP A 40 -17.46 -5.39 -6.50
N LEU A 41 -16.15 -5.54 -6.74
CA LEU A 41 -15.55 -5.55 -8.09
C LEU A 41 -15.36 -6.99 -8.61
N GLY A 42 -15.94 -7.99 -7.95
CA GLY A 42 -15.85 -9.43 -8.25
C GLY A 42 -14.50 -10.05 -7.89
N ILE A 43 -13.41 -9.29 -7.99
CA ILE A 43 -12.06 -9.71 -7.59
C ILE A 43 -11.65 -9.23 -6.21
N VAL A 44 -12.18 -8.09 -5.77
CA VAL A 44 -11.89 -7.43 -4.49
C VAL A 44 -13.08 -6.54 -4.14
N GLU A 45 -13.34 -6.37 -2.85
CA GLU A 45 -14.29 -5.38 -2.36
C GLU A 45 -13.57 -4.04 -2.14
N LEU A 46 -14.00 -3.00 -2.86
CA LEU A 46 -13.54 -1.64 -2.66
C LEU A 46 -14.40 -0.98 -1.58
N THR A 47 -13.82 -0.72 -0.41
CA THR A 47 -14.50 0.03 0.65
C THR A 47 -14.31 1.53 0.48
N ALA A 48 -15.23 2.34 1.01
CA ALA A 48 -15.09 3.79 1.05
C ALA A 48 -13.76 4.24 1.66
N TYR A 49 -13.31 3.55 2.72
CA TYR A 49 -12.00 3.77 3.33
C TYR A 49 -10.88 3.63 2.31
N HIS A 50 -10.81 2.50 1.60
CA HIS A 50 -9.73 2.26 0.64
C HIS A 50 -9.77 3.24 -0.53
N PHE A 51 -10.96 3.62 -1.00
CA PHE A 51 -11.06 4.63 -2.06
C PHE A 51 -10.52 5.98 -1.62
N TRP A 52 -10.98 6.50 -0.49
CA TRP A 52 -10.55 7.81 -0.02
C TRP A 52 -9.08 7.83 0.38
N ALA A 53 -8.56 6.78 1.02
CA ALA A 53 -7.16 6.69 1.38
C ALA A 53 -6.26 6.45 0.16
N TRP A 54 -6.45 5.33 -0.53
CA TRP A 54 -5.50 4.82 -1.53
C TRP A 54 -5.64 5.41 -2.92
N ILE A 55 -6.87 5.79 -3.33
CA ILE A 55 -7.14 6.31 -4.68
C ILE A 55 -7.13 7.84 -4.69
N VAL A 56 -7.55 8.48 -3.60
CA VAL A 56 -7.65 9.95 -3.54
C VAL A 56 -6.53 10.58 -2.70
N MET A 57 -6.51 10.32 -1.40
CA MET A 57 -5.66 11.09 -0.47
C MET A 57 -4.17 10.84 -0.68
N ILE A 58 -3.73 9.58 -0.77
CA ILE A 58 -2.30 9.24 -0.93
C ILE A 58 -1.75 9.81 -2.24
N PRO A 59 -2.39 9.61 -3.42
CA PRO A 59 -1.92 10.23 -4.65
C PRO A 59 -1.88 11.77 -4.60
N LEU A 60 -2.90 12.42 -4.04
CA LEU A 60 -2.91 13.88 -3.88
C LEU A 60 -1.73 14.38 -3.03
N PHE A 61 -1.42 13.67 -1.94
CA PHE A 61 -0.31 14.02 -1.07
C PHE A 61 1.04 13.78 -1.75
N LEU A 62 1.24 12.64 -2.41
CA LEU A 62 2.48 12.32 -3.11
C LEU A 62 2.76 13.29 -4.27
N PHE A 63 1.72 13.68 -5.02
CA PHE A 63 1.87 14.55 -6.19
C PHE A 63 1.79 16.05 -5.88
N LEU A 64 1.56 16.44 -4.62
CA LEU A 64 1.55 17.84 -4.20
C LEU A 64 2.78 18.64 -4.65
N PRO A 65 4.03 18.12 -4.56
CA PRO A 65 5.21 18.83 -5.06
C PRO A 65 5.14 19.12 -6.57
N LEU A 66 4.57 18.23 -7.38
CA LEU A 66 4.42 18.43 -8.83
C LEU A 66 3.41 19.52 -9.15
N VAL A 67 2.42 19.73 -8.28
CA VAL A 67 1.44 20.82 -8.41
C VAL A 67 2.08 22.17 -8.04
N ILE A 68 2.88 22.19 -6.96
CA ILE A 68 3.48 23.43 -6.43
C ILE A 68 4.65 23.90 -7.30
N PHE A 69 5.53 22.98 -7.68
CA PHE A 69 6.80 23.31 -8.35
C PHE A 69 6.80 23.05 -9.86
N GLY A 70 5.69 22.55 -10.39
CA GLY A 70 5.53 22.19 -11.79
C GLY A 70 5.78 20.70 -12.05
N PHE A 71 5.22 20.23 -13.16
CA PHE A 71 5.30 18.82 -13.53
C PHE A 71 6.69 18.47 -14.05
N ASP A 72 7.34 17.52 -13.38
CA ASP A 72 8.54 16.85 -13.86
C ASP A 72 8.23 15.37 -14.10
N LYS A 73 8.55 14.88 -15.30
CA LYS A 73 8.23 13.52 -15.71
C LYS A 73 9.01 12.47 -14.91
N SER A 74 10.28 12.71 -14.61
CA SER A 74 11.11 11.77 -13.85
C SER A 74 10.64 11.68 -12.41
N ILE A 75 10.36 12.82 -11.76
CA ILE A 75 9.81 12.85 -10.40
C ILE A 75 8.41 12.23 -10.35
N PHE A 76 7.57 12.47 -11.35
CA PHE A 76 6.26 11.84 -11.44
C PHE A 76 6.36 10.32 -11.43
N TRP A 77 7.16 9.72 -12.32
CA TRP A 77 7.33 8.27 -12.36
C TRP A 77 8.01 7.74 -11.11
N PHE A 78 8.98 8.47 -10.56
CA PHE A 78 9.60 8.11 -9.29
C PHE A 78 8.57 8.00 -8.16
N LEU A 79 7.67 8.98 -8.03
CA LEU A 79 6.60 8.95 -7.03
C LEU A 79 5.58 7.86 -7.30
N VAL A 80 5.27 7.55 -8.57
CA VAL A 80 4.44 6.38 -8.93
C VAL A 80 5.10 5.08 -8.49
N GLY A 81 6.40 4.90 -8.72
CA GLY A 81 7.15 3.73 -8.25
C GLY A 81 7.12 3.61 -6.73
N CYS A 82 7.30 4.74 -6.03
CA CYS A 82 7.19 4.83 -4.57
C CYS A 82 5.78 4.51 -4.06
N TYR A 83 4.73 4.89 -4.77
CA TYR A 83 3.34 4.56 -4.41
C TYR A 83 3.11 3.05 -4.41
N PHE A 84 3.48 2.36 -5.50
CA PHE A 84 3.27 0.92 -5.60
C PHE A 84 4.12 0.12 -4.61
N PHE A 85 5.40 0.51 -4.42
CA PHE A 85 6.24 -0.10 -3.39
C PHE A 85 5.73 0.21 -2.00
N GLY A 86 5.38 1.46 -1.75
CA GLY A 86 4.88 1.97 -0.48
C GLY A 86 3.60 1.29 -0.04
N ALA A 87 2.69 0.99 -0.96
CA ALA A 87 1.48 0.22 -0.66
C ALA A 87 1.77 -1.20 -0.14
N VAL A 88 2.76 -1.88 -0.73
CA VAL A 88 3.18 -3.22 -0.26
C VAL A 88 3.93 -3.12 1.07
N PHE A 89 4.77 -2.09 1.19
CA PHE A 89 5.53 -1.82 2.41
C PHE A 89 4.59 -1.51 3.58
N GLU A 90 3.59 -0.66 3.38
CA GLU A 90 2.57 -0.32 4.36
C GLU A 90 1.82 -1.56 4.85
N ASP A 91 1.21 -2.36 3.95
CA ASP A 91 0.43 -3.54 4.36
C ASP A 91 1.32 -4.53 5.13
N PHE A 92 2.56 -4.72 4.70
CA PHE A 92 3.50 -5.56 5.44
C PHE A 92 3.83 -4.99 6.82
N MET A 93 4.07 -3.68 6.91
CA MET A 93 4.30 -2.99 8.18
C MET A 93 3.07 -3.04 9.08
N TRP A 94 1.85 -3.04 8.56
CA TRP A 94 0.61 -3.19 9.33
C TRP A 94 0.68 -4.45 10.20
N PHE A 95 1.10 -5.59 9.62
CA PHE A 95 1.28 -6.84 10.39
C PHE A 95 2.39 -6.78 11.44
N ILE A 96 3.40 -5.92 11.24
CA ILE A 96 4.49 -5.73 12.20
C ILE A 96 4.03 -4.84 13.36
N VAL A 97 3.35 -3.73 13.06
CA VAL A 97 3.00 -2.70 14.05
C VAL A 97 1.68 -2.97 14.76
N ASN A 98 0.80 -3.81 14.19
CA ASN A 98 -0.50 -4.11 14.77
C ASN A 98 -0.41 -5.14 15.92
N PRO A 99 -0.68 -4.75 17.18
CA PRO A 99 -0.61 -5.67 18.31
C PRO A 99 -1.78 -6.66 18.37
N LYS A 100 -2.90 -6.36 17.70
CA LYS A 100 -4.11 -7.21 17.67
C LYS A 100 -4.07 -8.23 16.54
N PHE A 101 -3.29 -8.00 15.49
CA PHE A 101 -3.09 -8.93 14.37
C PHE A 101 -1.61 -9.01 13.95
N PRO A 102 -0.76 -9.66 14.77
CA PRO A 102 0.70 -9.64 14.56
C PRO A 102 1.15 -10.49 13.37
N LEU A 103 2.39 -10.26 12.90
CA LEU A 103 3.04 -10.91 11.76
C LEU A 103 2.97 -12.44 11.74
N ARG A 104 2.97 -13.11 12.90
CA ARG A 104 2.73 -14.57 12.98
C ARG A 104 1.37 -15.02 12.40
N ASN A 105 0.46 -14.08 12.19
CA ASN A 105 -0.83 -14.31 11.55
C ASN A 105 -0.81 -14.06 10.03
N PHE A 106 0.30 -13.58 9.47
CA PHE A 106 0.45 -13.33 8.03
C PHE A 106 0.57 -14.66 7.27
N ASN A 107 -0.57 -15.23 6.95
CA ASN A 107 -0.72 -16.40 6.11
C ASN A 107 -2.16 -16.48 5.59
N SER A 108 -2.33 -17.25 4.52
CA SER A 108 -3.61 -17.41 3.83
C SER A 108 -4.70 -18.13 4.64
N LYS A 109 -4.37 -18.74 5.79
CA LYS A 109 -5.37 -19.31 6.68
C LYS A 109 -6.04 -18.23 7.54
N LYS A 110 -5.34 -17.16 7.91
CA LYS A 110 -5.85 -16.10 8.79
C LYS A 110 -6.19 -14.81 8.05
N VAL A 111 -5.39 -14.45 7.06
CA VAL A 111 -5.59 -13.26 6.22
C VAL A 111 -6.46 -13.65 5.03
N LYS A 112 -7.77 -13.43 5.16
CA LYS A 112 -8.77 -13.86 4.17
C LYS A 112 -9.07 -12.83 3.08
N TRP A 113 -8.70 -11.58 3.32
CA TRP A 113 -8.92 -10.48 2.38
C TRP A 113 -7.90 -10.46 1.23
N HIS A 114 -6.77 -11.14 1.35
CA HIS A 114 -5.82 -11.30 0.24
C HIS A 114 -6.11 -12.52 -0.61
N LYS A 115 -5.92 -12.37 -1.92
CA LYS A 115 -5.67 -13.50 -2.82
C LYS A 115 -4.21 -13.92 -2.68
N TRP A 116 -3.96 -15.21 -2.49
CA TRP A 116 -2.62 -15.74 -2.22
C TRP A 116 -2.11 -16.57 -3.39
N LEU A 117 -0.88 -16.32 -3.82
CA LEU A 117 -0.11 -17.27 -4.60
C LEU A 117 0.56 -18.26 -3.63
N ARG A 118 0.34 -19.56 -3.85
CA ARG A 118 0.93 -20.63 -3.05
C ARG A 118 1.83 -21.50 -3.91
N ILE A 119 3.11 -21.57 -3.57
CA ILE A 119 4.09 -22.44 -4.21
C ILE A 119 4.78 -23.25 -3.10
N GLY A 120 4.35 -24.50 -2.92
CA GLY A 120 4.82 -25.35 -1.82
C GLY A 120 4.48 -24.75 -0.46
N ARG A 121 5.50 -24.38 0.32
CA ARG A 121 5.36 -23.74 1.64
C ARG A 121 5.33 -22.20 1.58
N LEU A 122 5.63 -21.62 0.42
CA LEU A 122 5.65 -20.18 0.24
C LEU A 122 4.24 -19.67 -0.05
N GLU A 123 3.78 -18.72 0.75
CA GLU A 123 2.51 -18.02 0.56
C GLU A 123 2.80 -16.53 0.43
N ILE A 124 2.43 -15.92 -0.69
CA ILE A 124 2.62 -14.48 -0.94
C ILE A 124 1.29 -13.89 -1.42
N PRO A 125 0.83 -12.74 -0.87
CA PRO A 125 -0.31 -12.04 -1.42
C PRO A 125 -0.06 -11.68 -2.89
N LEU A 126 -1.01 -11.98 -3.76
CA LEU A 126 -0.87 -11.76 -5.20
C LEU A 126 -0.63 -10.28 -5.53
N PHE A 127 -1.26 -9.37 -4.77
CA PHE A 127 -1.07 -7.93 -4.98
C PHE A 127 0.35 -7.48 -4.63
N TYR A 128 1.06 -8.12 -3.68
CA TYR A 128 2.47 -7.82 -3.42
C TYR A 128 3.30 -8.05 -4.68
N ILE A 129 3.08 -9.18 -5.35
CA ILE A 129 3.82 -9.53 -6.56
C ILE A 129 3.51 -8.50 -7.66
N ILE A 130 2.23 -8.22 -7.91
CA ILE A 130 1.80 -7.29 -8.95
C ILE A 130 2.39 -5.90 -8.71
N TYR A 131 2.25 -5.38 -7.49
CA TYR A 131 2.66 -4.01 -7.16
C TYR A 131 4.18 -3.86 -7.13
N LEU A 132 4.92 -4.86 -6.62
CA LEU A 132 6.39 -4.84 -6.66
C LEU A 132 6.91 -4.94 -8.09
N VAL A 133 6.28 -5.75 -8.96
CA VAL A 133 6.65 -5.82 -10.39
C VAL A 133 6.40 -4.48 -11.08
N ILE A 134 5.25 -3.84 -10.83
CA ILE A 134 4.96 -2.51 -11.38
C ILE A 134 5.98 -1.49 -10.88
N SER A 135 6.24 -1.46 -9.57
CA SER A 135 7.21 -0.54 -8.97
C SER A 135 8.61 -0.72 -9.56
N LEU A 136 9.09 -1.96 -9.67
CA LEU A 136 10.38 -2.27 -10.27
C LEU A 136 10.44 -1.85 -11.74
N PHE A 137 9.40 -2.12 -12.51
CA PHE A 137 9.31 -1.68 -13.90
C PHE A 137 9.40 -0.16 -14.01
N VAL A 138 8.65 0.57 -13.18
CA VAL A 138 8.67 2.04 -13.16
C VAL A 138 10.08 2.55 -12.85
N PHE A 139 10.73 2.04 -11.80
CA PHE A 139 12.07 2.48 -11.41
C PHE A 139 13.16 2.15 -12.43
N LEU A 140 13.05 1.04 -13.17
CA LEU A 140 14.08 0.63 -14.13
C LEU A 140 13.87 1.20 -15.54
N VAL A 141 12.64 1.55 -15.91
CA VAL A 141 12.27 1.89 -17.29
C VAL A 141 11.79 3.34 -17.45
N LEU A 142 11.15 3.91 -16.44
CA LEU A 142 10.47 5.21 -16.56
C LEU A 142 11.11 6.35 -15.77
N VAL A 143 11.94 6.02 -14.77
CA VAL A 143 12.75 6.97 -13.98
C VAL A 143 14.11 7.14 -14.61
#